data_AF-A0A9E4HCN0-F1
#
_entry.id   AF-A0A9E4HCN0-F1
#
_cell.length_a   1.000
_cell.length_b   1.000
_cell.length_c   1.000
_cell.angle_alpha   90.00
_cell.angle_beta   90.00
_cell.angle_gamma   90.00
#
_symmetry.space_group_name_H-M   'P 1'
#
loop_
_entity.id
_entity.type
_entity.pdbx_description
1 polymer ?
#
loop_
_entity_poly.entity_id
_entity_poly.type
_entity_poly.pdbx_seq_one_letter_code
_entity_poly.pdbx_strand_id
1 'polypeptide(L)'
;MAAGSVIAIWAAHGLAWVAGIGLSIVPVYQGASTRATAPGEPPAETIMHSATLIEANGTHAILLLLIPVLLTGVAVLALYVTRPQRPIRRFLLWIPGAILLGFCAVGILSIGALYLPAAIVLLCGAGLQSTGGDRARTD
;
A
#
# COMPACT_ATOMS: atom_id res chain seq x y z
N MET A 1 19.48 5.77 -17.71
CA MET A 1 18.29 5.50 -16.88
C MET A 1 17.93 6.80 -16.18
N ALA A 2 16.68 7.26 -16.21
CA ALA A 2 16.32 8.52 -15.55
C ALA A 2 16.42 8.36 -14.02
N ALA A 3 17.30 9.12 -13.37
CA ALA A 3 17.50 9.07 -11.91
C ALA A 3 16.19 9.23 -11.12
N GLY A 4 15.28 10.07 -11.62
CA GLY A 4 13.95 10.27 -11.03
C GLY A 4 13.08 9.01 -10.97
N SER A 5 13.20 8.08 -11.93
CA SER A 5 12.44 6.82 -11.90
C SER A 5 12.91 5.91 -10.76
N VAL A 6 14.23 5.83 -10.54
CA VAL A 6 14.82 5.01 -9.47
C VAL A 6 14.44 5.56 -8.09
N ILE A 7 14.57 6.88 -7.91
CA ILE A 7 14.20 7.55 -6.66
C ILE A 7 12.71 7.34 -6.35
N ALA A 8 11.84 7.50 -7.34
CA ALA A 8 10.41 7.27 -7.17
C ALA A 8 10.10 5.82 -6.76
N ILE A 9 10.69 4.82 -7.41
CA ILE A 9 10.43 3.41 -7.09
C ILE A 9 10.86 3.07 -5.66
N TRP A 10 12.01 3.58 -5.21
CA TRP A 10 12.46 3.43 -3.82
C TRP A 10 11.56 4.16 -2.82
N ALA A 11 11.15 5.38 -3.14
CA ALA A 11 10.21 6.14 -2.30
C ALA A 11 8.85 5.42 -2.18
N ALA A 12 8.34 4.85 -3.26
CA ALA A 12 7.12 4.04 -3.24
C ALA A 12 7.25 2.82 -2.31
N HIS A 13 8.39 2.13 -2.35
CA HIS A 13 8.61 0.98 -1.47
C HIS A 13 8.72 1.40 0.01
N GLY A 14 9.42 2.50 0.29
CA GLY A 14 9.48 3.07 1.64
C GLY A 14 8.09 3.47 2.17
N LEU A 15 7.29 4.15 1.34
CA LEU A 15 5.92 4.52 1.70
C LEU A 15 5.04 3.29 1.98
N ALA A 16 5.16 2.21 1.20
CA ALA A 16 4.42 0.98 1.43
C ALA A 16 4.80 0.32 2.78
N TRP A 17 6.08 0.33 3.15
CA TRP A 17 6.52 -0.15 4.47
C TRP A 17 6.01 0.72 5.60
N VAL A 18 6.10 2.05 5.47
CA VAL A 18 5.61 3.00 6.48
C VAL A 18 4.11 2.80 6.69
N ALA A 19 3.33 2.67 5.62
CA ALA A 19 1.90 2.39 5.70
C ALA A 19 1.61 1.04 6.36
N GLY A 20 2.32 -0.02 5.97
CA GLY A 20 2.11 -1.37 6.52
C GLY A 20 2.47 -1.49 8.00
N ILE A 21 3.59 -0.90 8.42
CA ILE A 21 4.01 -0.86 9.82
C ILE A 21 3.09 0.07 10.62
N GLY A 22 2.73 1.23 10.07
CA GLY A 22 1.79 2.14 10.73
C GLY A 22 0.45 1.49 11.01
N LEU A 23 -0.09 0.75 10.04
CA LEU A 23 -1.37 0.05 10.20
C LEU A 23 -1.31 -1.15 11.15
N SER A 24 -0.16 -1.78 11.34
CA SER A 24 -0.04 -2.90 12.28
C SER A 24 0.00 -2.43 13.74
N ILE A 25 0.45 -1.20 14.00
CA ILE A 25 0.64 -0.67 15.36
C ILE A 25 -0.37 0.40 15.76
N VAL A 26 -0.97 1.13 14.82
CA VAL A 26 -1.93 2.20 15.13
C VAL A 26 -3.32 1.59 15.33
N PRO A 27 -4.00 1.87 16.47
CA PRO A 27 -5.34 1.38 16.74
C PRO A 27 -6.38 2.20 15.96
N VAL A 28 -6.49 1.91 14.67
CA VAL A 28 -7.44 2.59 13.76
C VAL A 28 -8.87 2.05 13.93
N TYR A 29 -9.06 0.90 14.57
CA TYR A 29 -10.38 0.33 14.82
C TYR A 29 -10.95 0.89 16.13
N GLN A 30 -12.14 1.47 16.06
CA GLN A 30 -12.89 1.96 17.22
C GLN A 30 -14.24 1.24 17.27
N GLY A 31 -14.47 0.45 18.31
CA GLY A 31 -15.71 -0.26 18.57
C GLY A 31 -16.36 0.19 19.88
N ALA A 32 -17.68 0.09 19.97
CA ALA A 32 -18.42 0.32 21.20
C ALA A 32 -19.19 -0.95 21.55
N SER A 33 -19.01 -1.46 22.77
CA SER A 33 -19.88 -2.51 23.32
C SER A 33 -20.85 -1.87 24.31
N THR A 34 -22.14 -2.13 24.12
CA THR A 34 -23.18 -1.72 25.05
C THR A 34 -23.76 -2.98 25.70
N ARG A 35 -23.75 -3.01 27.03
CA ARG A 35 -24.46 -4.05 27.77
C ARG A 35 -25.95 -3.74 27.71
N ALA A 36 -26.78 -4.66 27.24
CA ALA A 36 -28.21 -4.48 27.29
C ALA A 36 -28.67 -4.36 28.76
N THR A 37 -29.27 -3.23 29.13
CA THR A 37 -29.81 -3.03 30.48
C THR A 37 -31.24 -3.52 30.58
N ALA A 38 -31.58 -4.18 31.69
CA ALA A 38 -32.96 -4.53 32.00
C ALA A 38 -33.75 -3.27 32.44
N PRO A 39 -35.09 -3.28 32.32
CA PRO A 39 -35.91 -2.17 32.79
C PRO A 39 -35.67 -1.92 34.30
N GLY A 40 -35.11 -0.77 34.66
CA GLY A 40 -34.83 -0.36 36.05
C GLY A 40 -33.36 -0.35 36.46
N GLU A 41 -32.42 -0.81 35.64
CA GLU A 41 -30.98 -0.68 35.88
C GLU A 41 -30.42 0.68 35.41
N PRO A 42 -29.30 1.16 36.02
CA PRO A 42 -28.61 2.37 35.58
C PRO A 42 -28.18 2.28 34.11
N PRO A 43 -28.15 3.41 33.36
CA PRO A 43 -27.89 3.41 31.92
C PRO A 43 -26.63 2.64 31.55
N ALA A 44 -26.73 1.86 30.47
CA ALA A 44 -25.65 0.99 30.00
C ALA A 44 -24.35 1.76 29.82
N GLU A 45 -23.32 1.37 30.57
CA GLU A 45 -21.98 1.93 30.42
C GLU A 45 -21.44 1.53 29.04
N THR A 46 -21.18 2.52 28.19
CA THR A 46 -20.61 2.31 26.85
C THR A 46 -19.10 2.29 26.99
N ILE A 47 -18.52 1.09 26.87
CA ILE A 47 -17.06 0.94 26.91
C ILE A 47 -16.55 1.10 25.47
N MET A 48 -15.78 2.16 25.22
CA MET A 48 -15.07 2.32 23.95
C MET A 48 -13.84 1.41 23.93
N HIS A 49 -13.76 0.55 22.92
CA HIS A 49 -12.59 -0.28 22.66
C HIS A 49 -11.90 0.17 21.38
N SER A 50 -10.62 0.52 21.50
CA SER A 50 -9.71 0.72 20.37
C SER A 50 -8.93 -0.57 20.11
N ALA A 51 -8.90 -1.05 18.87
CA ALA A 51 -8.13 -2.22 18.49
C ALA A 51 -7.23 -1.91 17.29
N THR A 52 -6.07 -2.58 17.23
CA THR A 52 -5.24 -2.60 16.02
C THR A 52 -5.87 -3.49 14.94
N LEU A 53 -5.46 -3.32 13.68
CA LEU A 53 -5.92 -4.19 12.58
C LEU A 53 -5.64 -5.67 12.83
N ILE A 54 -4.51 -5.97 13.48
CA ILE A 54 -4.10 -7.32 13.83
C ILE A 54 -4.91 -7.86 15.01
N GLU A 55 -5.29 -7.02 15.97
CA GLU A 55 -6.18 -7.46 17.07
C GLU A 55 -7.62 -7.68 16.58
N ALA A 56 -8.12 -6.81 15.69
CA ALA A 56 -9.49 -6.88 15.18
C ALA A 56 -9.69 -8.00 14.14
N ASN A 57 -8.69 -8.25 13.29
CA ASN A 57 -8.79 -9.25 12.22
C ASN A 57 -7.92 -10.49 12.50
N GLY A 58 -6.93 -10.44 13.39
CA GLY A 58 -5.99 -11.53 13.62
C GLY A 58 -4.77 -11.50 12.69
N THR A 59 -3.92 -12.52 12.79
CA THR A 59 -2.63 -12.61 12.08
C THR A 59 -2.74 -12.61 10.56
N HIS A 60 -3.88 -12.98 9.99
CA HIS A 60 -4.07 -12.95 8.53
C HIS A 60 -4.03 -11.52 7.96
N ALA A 61 -4.29 -10.49 8.78
CA ALA A 61 -4.14 -9.09 8.38
C ALA A 61 -2.70 -8.77 7.95
N ILE A 62 -1.70 -9.49 8.49
CA ILE A 62 -0.29 -9.31 8.10
C ILE A 62 -0.09 -9.68 6.64
N LEU A 63 -0.72 -10.77 6.16
CA LEU A 63 -0.63 -11.16 4.75
C LEU A 63 -1.24 -10.09 3.85
N LEU A 64 -2.36 -9.49 4.27
CA LEU A 64 -3.01 -8.42 3.54
C LEU A 64 -2.13 -7.15 3.47
N LEU A 65 -1.48 -6.78 4.57
CA LEU A 65 -0.57 -5.63 4.66
C LEU A 65 0.74 -5.84 3.89
N LEU A 66 1.16 -7.10 3.71
CA LEU A 66 2.35 -7.45 2.93
C LEU A 66 2.12 -7.37 1.42
N ILE A 67 0.90 -7.55 0.91
CA ILE A 67 0.63 -7.51 -0.55
C ILE A 67 1.18 -6.22 -1.20
N PRO A 68 0.87 -5.00 -0.70
CA PRO A 68 1.43 -3.77 -1.23
C PRO A 68 2.97 -3.69 -1.18
N VAL A 69 3.56 -4.20 -0.11
CA VAL A 69 5.00 -4.23 0.11
C VAL A 69 5.67 -5.16 -0.91
N LEU A 70 5.07 -6.32 -1.17
CA LEU A 70 5.56 -7.27 -2.16
C LEU A 70 5.43 -6.71 -3.59
N LEU A 71 4.32 -6.05 -3.92
CA LEU A 71 4.12 -5.41 -5.23
C LEU A 71 5.15 -4.32 -5.50
N THR A 72 5.42 -3.45 -4.52
CA THR A 72 6.50 -2.45 -4.63
C THR A 72 7.89 -3.09 -4.63
N GLY A 73 8.07 -4.21 -3.91
CA GLY A 73 9.30 -5.00 -3.91
C GLY A 73 9.62 -5.62 -5.28
N VAL A 74 8.61 -6.10 -6.02
CA VAL A 74 8.79 -6.56 -7.42
C VAL A 74 9.30 -5.43 -8.30
N ALA A 75 8.78 -4.21 -8.13
CA ALA A 75 9.24 -3.05 -8.88
C ALA A 75 10.69 -2.68 -8.55
N VAL A 76 11.10 -2.75 -7.27
CA VAL A 76 12.49 -2.59 -6.85
C VAL A 76 13.37 -3.69 -7.45
N LEU A 77 12.95 -4.95 -7.38
CA LEU A 77 13.70 -6.08 -7.94
C LEU A 77 13.91 -5.93 -9.46
N ALA A 78 12.91 -5.41 -10.17
CA ALA A 78 13.01 -5.12 -11.59
C ALA A 78 14.13 -4.10 -11.91
N LEU A 79 14.48 -3.19 -10.99
CA LEU A 79 15.63 -2.29 -11.16
C LEU A 79 16.96 -3.04 -11.22
N TYR A 80 17.09 -4.14 -10.49
CA TYR A 80 18.33 -4.90 -10.35
C TYR A 80 18.47 -6.01 -11.39
N VAL A 81 17.38 -6.73 -11.67
CA VAL A 81 17.41 -7.97 -12.46
C VAL A 81 17.23 -7.69 -13.95
N THR A 82 16.68 -6.53 -14.33
CA THR A 82 16.35 -6.25 -15.73
C THR A 82 17.11 -5.06 -16.29
N ARG A 83 17.56 -5.18 -17.54
CA ARG A 83 18.18 -4.07 -18.26
C ARG A 83 17.16 -2.98 -18.56
N PRO A 84 17.54 -1.69 -18.51
CA PRO A 84 16.62 -0.57 -18.62
C PRO A 84 15.86 -0.51 -19.96
N GLN A 85 16.41 -1.08 -21.03
CA GLN A 85 15.80 -1.08 -22.37
C GLN A 85 14.87 -2.29 -22.64
N ARG A 86 14.75 -3.24 -21.71
CA ARG A 86 13.90 -4.42 -21.93
C ARG A 86 12.42 -4.08 -21.69
N PRO A 87 11.50 -4.48 -22.59
CA PRO A 87 10.07 -4.22 -22.41
C PRO A 87 9.49 -4.90 -21.17
N ILE A 88 10.07 -6.04 -20.75
CA ILE A 88 9.68 -6.75 -19.52
C ILE A 88 9.77 -5.86 -18.27
N ARG A 89 10.71 -4.93 -18.23
CA ARG A 89 10.86 -3.99 -17.11
C ARG A 89 9.68 -3.03 -17.01
N ARG A 90 9.17 -2.56 -18.16
CA ARG A 90 7.97 -1.72 -18.20
C ARG A 90 6.76 -2.47 -17.65
N PHE A 91 6.58 -3.73 -18.04
CA PHE A 91 5.52 -4.59 -17.49
C PHE A 91 5.68 -4.80 -15.98
N LEU A 92 6.90 -5.09 -15.50
CA LEU A 92 7.21 -5.28 -14.08
C LEU A 92 7.05 -4.03 -13.21
N LEU A 93 6.90 -2.84 -13.80
CA LEU A 93 6.61 -1.61 -13.06
C LEU A 93 5.14 -1.20 -13.16
N TRP A 94 4.55 -1.31 -14.36
CA TRP A 94 3.16 -0.93 -14.61
C TRP A 94 2.17 -1.90 -13.98
N ILE A 95 2.41 -3.22 -14.10
CA ILE A 95 1.47 -4.23 -13.58
C ILE A 95 1.36 -4.13 -12.06
N PRO A 96 2.46 -4.10 -11.27
CA PRO A 96 2.33 -3.96 -9.82
C PRO A 96 1.74 -2.63 -9.40
N GLY A 97 2.04 -1.54 -10.12
CA GLY A 97 1.44 -0.22 -9.87
C GLY A 97 -0.07 -0.21 -10.11
N ALA A 98 -0.55 -0.83 -11.18
CA ALA A 98 -1.97 -0.95 -11.48
C ALA A 98 -2.71 -1.84 -10.48
N ILE A 99 -2.12 -2.98 -10.11
CA ILE A 99 -2.67 -3.88 -9.08
C ILE A 99 -2.74 -3.16 -7.74
N LEU A 100 -1.69 -2.43 -7.36
CA LEU A 100 -1.66 -1.67 -6.11
C LEU A 100 -2.71 -0.56 -6.11
N LEU A 101 -2.91 0.14 -7.23
CA LEU A 101 -3.97 1.12 -7.38
C LEU A 101 -5.36 0.48 -7.23
N GLY A 102 -5.58 -0.69 -7.84
CA GLY A 102 -6.81 -1.46 -7.69
C GLY A 102 -7.06 -1.89 -6.23
N PHE A 103 -6.01 -2.37 -5.55
CA PHE A 103 -6.06 -2.68 -4.12
C PHE A 103 -6.44 -1.45 -3.29
N CYS A 104 -5.84 -0.30 -3.60
CA CYS A 104 -6.20 0.97 -2.95
C CYS A 104 -7.68 1.29 -3.19
N ALA A 105 -8.17 1.17 -4.43
CA ALA A 105 -9.56 1.47 -4.79
C ALA A 105 -10.57 0.61 -4.04
N VAL A 106 -10.32 -0.70 -3.89
CA VAL A 106 -11.17 -1.61 -3.11
C VAL A 106 -11.12 -1.26 -1.62
N GLY A 107 -9.95 -0.83 -1.11
CA GLY A 107 -9.72 -0.55 0.30
C GLY A 107 -9.91 0.90 0.75
N ILE A 108 -10.40 1.82 -0.10
CA ILE A 108 -10.37 3.28 0.11
C ILE A 108 -10.97 3.71 1.46
N LEU A 109 -11.98 3.00 1.97
CA LEU A 109 -12.68 3.33 3.22
C LEU A 109 -12.00 2.80 4.50
N SER A 110 -10.91 2.03 4.43
CA SER A 110 -10.25 1.53 5.65
C SER A 110 -8.72 1.47 5.58
N ILE A 111 -8.15 0.89 4.54
CA ILE A 111 -6.71 0.54 4.49
C ILE A 111 -6.03 1.11 3.23
N GLY A 112 -6.77 1.15 2.12
CA GLY A 112 -6.27 1.53 0.81
C GLY A 112 -5.81 3.00 0.72
N ALA A 113 -6.42 3.90 1.50
CA ALA A 113 -6.05 5.32 1.50
C ALA A 113 -4.59 5.55 1.93
N LEU A 114 -4.06 4.73 2.85
CA LEU A 114 -2.69 4.87 3.34
C LEU A 114 -1.64 4.32 2.36
N TYR A 115 -2.03 3.38 1.49
CA TYR A 115 -1.17 2.87 0.42
C TYR A 115 -1.27 3.67 -0.89
N LEU A 116 -2.26 4.54 -1.02
CA LEU A 116 -2.48 5.36 -2.22
C LEU A 116 -1.26 6.23 -2.59
N PRO A 117 -0.55 6.89 -1.65
CA PRO A 117 0.67 7.62 -1.98
C PRO A 117 1.75 6.72 -2.61
N ALA A 118 1.91 5.50 -2.10
CA ALA A 118 2.86 4.53 -2.66
C ALA A 118 2.47 4.12 -4.09
N ALA A 119 1.18 3.91 -4.35
CA ALA A 119 0.65 3.59 -5.68
C ALA A 119 0.95 4.71 -6.70
N ILE A 120 0.66 5.96 -6.33
CA ILE A 120 0.89 7.13 -7.19
C ILE A 120 2.38 7.27 -7.52
N VAL A 121 3.23 7.23 -6.50
CA VAL A 121 4.68 7.39 -6.69
C VAL A 121 5.25 6.26 -7.56
N LEU A 122 4.78 5.02 -7.40
CA LEU A 122 5.20 3.90 -8.24
C LEU A 122 4.81 4.10 -9.71
N LEU A 123 3.58 4.54 -9.98
CA LEU A 123 3.11 4.84 -11.34
C LEU A 123 3.86 6.02 -11.97
N CYS A 124 4.18 7.08 -11.20
CA CYS A 124 5.04 8.16 -11.65
C CYS A 124 6.45 7.63 -12.02
N GLY A 125 7.02 6.75 -11.20
CA GLY A 125 8.29 6.09 -11.48
C GLY A 125 8.27 5.25 -12.77
N ALA A 126 7.17 4.55 -13.04
CA ALA A 126 6.94 3.80 -14.26
C ALA A 126 6.74 4.70 -15.49
N GLY A 127 6.05 5.83 -15.34
CA GLY A 127 5.87 6.85 -16.38
C GLY A 127 7.19 7.49 -16.80
N LEU A 128 7.95 7.99 -15.83
CA LEU A 128 9.29 8.59 -16.04
C LEU A 128 10.24 7.62 -16.77
N GLN A 129 10.11 6.33 -16.51
CA GLN A 129 10.89 5.32 -17.19
C GLN A 129 10.52 5.15 -18.66
N SER A 130 9.22 5.20 -18.94
CA SER A 130 8.68 5.03 -20.29
C SER A 130 9.16 6.17 -21.18
N THR A 131 9.10 7.42 -20.69
CA THR A 131 9.60 8.60 -21.41
C THR A 131 11.11 8.57 -21.64
N GLY A 132 11.89 8.08 -20.68
CA GLY A 132 13.34 7.95 -20.82
C GLY A 132 13.78 6.85 -21.79
N GLY A 133 12.95 5.81 -21.96
CA GLY A 133 13.18 4.74 -22.94
C GLY A 133 12.87 5.18 -24.37
N ASP A 134 11.81 5.97 -24.57
CA ASP A 134 11.41 6.44 -25.89
C ASP A 134 12.43 7.42 -26.50
N ARG A 135 13.00 8.34 -25.71
CA ARG A 135 14.07 9.25 -26.18
C ARG A 135 15.33 8.52 -26.64
N ALA A 136 15.76 7.49 -25.91
CA ALA A 136 16.97 6.72 -26.26
C ALA A 136 16.81 5.83 -27.50
N ARG A 137 15.62 5.77 -28.12
CA ARG A 137 15.33 5.00 -29.33
C ARG A 137 15.27 5.87 -30.59
N THR A 138 15.11 7.18 -30.43
CA THR A 138 15.01 8.16 -31.52
C THR A 138 16.34 8.85 -31.83
N ASP A 139 17.34 8.66 -30.98
CA ASP A 139 18.73 9.11 -31.15
C ASP A 139 19.61 7.97 -31.68
#